data_AF-A0A956B1C3-F1
#
_entry.id   AF-A0A956B1C3-F1
#
_cell.length_a   1.000
_cell.length_b   1.000
_cell.length_c   1.000
_cell.angle_alpha   90.00
_cell.angle_beta   90.00
_cell.angle_gamma   90.00
#
_symmetry.space_group_name_H-M   'P 1'
#
loop_
_entity.id
_entity.type
_entity.pdbx_description
1 polymer ?
#
loop_
_entity_poly.entity_id
_entity_poly.type
_entity_poly.pdbx_seq_one_letter_code
_entity_poly.pdbx_strand_id
1 'polypeptide(L)'
;GAGGQGGAGGVGGAPPCEPTCAGRACGPDGCGGICGTCAAGVCVEGQCQAEGCPEGLFECAGVCTPLIDDADNCGSCGTACARRAGAVTECVDAECTLKCPGMEGQPVSVDFQTDPAHCGRCGNACPGAEGGAPRCVDGACENPCPAGQIPCGGRCVDPTSDALHCGGCGVACPTAEGGAALCLGGECQSPCGARTACEGVCVDTDADPDHCGQCNNACPGAAGGAPVCEAGACQNPCPRNQIPCAGECVNPQTDGRHCGACGEACPGLAGAVGECVRSTCQDPCPGALYCAEACWDAAVEDRHCGECGNNCNALRGRLPAADCTGERCLYGGNDGCDGGRCYNTIQTCDGEAPAETTCAAVCAAAGMVCEGNRGWLRIYTDCTTLNRGYRLDEFLAFTPRPIVGFAIFAGGSLSYFEDCDAPISPGRNDLRTQTICACHQP
;
A
#
# COMPACT_ATOMS: atom_id res chain seq x y z
N GLY A 1 -83.78 11.91 -72.97
CA GLY A 1 -82.73 12.90 -73.27
C GLY A 1 -81.63 12.18 -74.00
N ALA A 2 -81.18 12.62 -75.18
CA ALA A 2 -80.21 13.71 -75.36
C ALA A 2 -78.93 13.45 -74.53
N GLY A 3 -77.70 13.40 -75.06
CA GLY A 3 -77.13 13.56 -76.39
C GLY A 3 -75.59 13.69 -76.27
N GLY A 4 -74.84 13.26 -77.30
CA GLY A 4 -73.45 13.65 -77.64
C GLY A 4 -72.29 13.12 -76.77
N GLN A 5 -71.03 13.01 -77.23
CA GLN A 5 -70.39 13.00 -78.56
C GLN A 5 -68.87 12.75 -78.35
N GLY A 6 -68.19 12.13 -79.32
CA GLY A 6 -66.74 12.25 -79.60
C GLY A 6 -65.84 11.16 -78.99
N GLY A 7 -64.93 10.49 -79.71
CA GLY A 7 -64.59 10.51 -81.12
C GLY A 7 -63.61 9.35 -81.35
N ALA A 8 -63.93 8.46 -82.30
CA ALA A 8 -63.03 7.41 -82.76
C ALA A 8 -62.43 7.85 -84.08
N GLY A 9 -61.09 7.98 -84.09
CA GLY A 9 -60.30 8.27 -85.27
C GLY A 9 -60.56 7.23 -86.37
N GLY A 10 -60.71 7.73 -87.59
CA GLY A 10 -60.92 6.91 -88.77
C GLY A 10 -59.71 6.01 -89.03
N VAL A 11 -59.96 4.71 -89.03
CA VAL A 11 -59.23 3.78 -89.89
C VAL A 11 -59.75 4.00 -91.31
N GLY A 12 -59.01 4.79 -92.08
CA GLY A 12 -59.23 4.91 -93.52
C GLY A 12 -58.94 3.56 -94.16
N GLY A 13 -59.99 2.79 -94.46
CA GLY A 13 -59.87 1.66 -95.39
C GLY A 13 -59.39 2.19 -96.74
N ALA A 14 -58.32 1.61 -97.27
CA ALA A 14 -57.78 1.99 -98.57
C ALA A 14 -58.87 1.87 -99.66
N PRO A 15 -58.96 2.82 -100.61
CA PRO A 15 -59.91 2.71 -101.71
C PRO A 15 -59.59 1.48 -102.59
N PRO A 16 -60.60 0.84 -103.20
CA PRO A 16 -60.38 -0.27 -104.12
C PRO A 16 -59.55 0.16 -105.32
N CYS A 17 -58.65 -0.71 -105.79
CA CYS A 17 -57.84 -0.44 -106.98
C CYS A 17 -58.73 -0.54 -108.22
N GLU A 18 -59.00 0.58 -108.89
CA GLU A 18 -59.86 0.60 -110.07
C GLU A 18 -59.02 0.34 -111.34
N PRO A 19 -59.22 -0.79 -112.05
CA PRO A 19 -58.37 -1.15 -113.18
C PRO A 19 -58.65 -0.29 -114.41
N THR A 20 -57.72 0.55 -114.83
CA THR A 20 -57.81 1.27 -116.12
C THR A 20 -57.24 0.44 -117.26
N CYS A 21 -58.06 -0.43 -117.84
CA CYS A 21 -57.66 -1.32 -118.95
C CYS A 21 -58.05 -0.76 -120.34
N ALA A 22 -58.22 0.57 -120.45
CA ALA A 22 -58.52 1.25 -121.70
C ALA A 22 -57.34 1.13 -122.70
N GLY A 23 -57.51 0.31 -123.73
CA GLY A 23 -56.61 0.25 -124.89
C GLY A 23 -55.52 -0.83 -124.87
N ARG A 24 -55.58 -1.84 -123.98
CA ARG A 24 -54.59 -2.94 -123.92
C ARG A 24 -55.23 -4.32 -124.13
N ALA A 25 -54.46 -5.29 -124.62
CA ALA A 25 -54.89 -6.67 -124.87
C ALA A 25 -54.71 -7.56 -123.63
N CYS A 26 -55.67 -8.45 -123.36
CA CYS A 26 -55.73 -9.26 -122.13
C CYS A 26 -54.64 -10.35 -122.04
N GLY A 27 -53.97 -10.42 -120.89
CA GLY A 27 -53.16 -11.56 -120.44
C GLY A 27 -53.93 -12.47 -119.46
N PRO A 28 -53.33 -13.58 -118.96
CA PRO A 28 -54.00 -14.61 -118.15
C PRO A 28 -54.54 -14.14 -116.79
N ASP A 29 -54.19 -12.92 -116.37
CA ASP A 29 -54.60 -12.21 -115.15
C ASP A 29 -55.58 -11.05 -115.43
N GLY A 30 -56.08 -10.92 -116.66
CA GLY A 30 -57.14 -9.97 -117.02
C GLY A 30 -56.70 -8.55 -117.40
N CYS A 31 -55.47 -8.09 -117.08
CA CYS A 31 -54.95 -6.79 -117.53
C CYS A 31 -53.42 -6.72 -117.83
N GLY A 32 -52.77 -7.84 -118.18
CA GLY A 32 -51.43 -7.81 -118.79
C GLY A 32 -50.30 -7.42 -117.82
N GLY A 33 -50.39 -7.84 -116.56
CA GLY A 33 -49.28 -7.72 -115.60
C GLY A 33 -49.05 -6.33 -114.98
N ILE A 34 -50.00 -5.39 -115.09
CA ILE A 34 -49.87 -4.08 -114.45
C ILE A 34 -51.20 -3.69 -113.78
N CYS A 35 -51.43 -4.22 -112.58
CA CYS A 35 -52.32 -3.56 -111.63
C CYS A 35 -51.81 -2.13 -111.39
N GLY A 36 -52.69 -1.15 -111.17
CA GLY A 36 -52.29 0.21 -110.85
C GLY A 36 -51.32 0.24 -109.66
N THR A 37 -50.43 1.24 -109.62
CA THR A 37 -49.51 1.41 -108.50
C THR A 37 -50.31 1.77 -107.25
N CYS A 38 -50.26 0.93 -106.22
CA CYS A 38 -50.78 1.30 -104.90
C CYS A 38 -50.00 2.50 -104.36
N ALA A 39 -50.70 3.48 -103.78
CA ALA A 39 -50.06 4.63 -103.14
C ALA A 39 -49.15 4.20 -101.96
N ALA A 40 -49.45 3.06 -101.35
CA ALA A 40 -48.60 2.28 -100.46
C ALA A 40 -49.01 0.79 -100.53
N GLY A 41 -48.05 -0.13 -100.56
CA GLY A 41 -48.29 -1.59 -100.54
C GLY A 41 -48.43 -2.27 -101.91
N VAL A 42 -48.96 -3.49 -101.93
CA VAL A 42 -49.12 -4.34 -103.14
C VAL A 42 -50.59 -4.62 -103.43
N CYS A 43 -50.92 -4.78 -104.71
CA CYS A 43 -52.26 -5.16 -105.15
C CYS A 43 -52.42 -6.68 -105.05
N VAL A 44 -53.25 -7.14 -104.12
CA VAL A 44 -53.61 -8.55 -103.95
C VAL A 44 -55.13 -8.64 -104.15
N GLU A 45 -55.56 -9.43 -105.14
CA GLU A 45 -56.99 -9.64 -105.47
C GLU A 45 -57.82 -8.33 -105.68
N GLY A 46 -57.19 -7.27 -106.20
CA GLY A 46 -57.88 -6.00 -106.49
C GLY A 46 -57.98 -5.03 -105.31
N GLN A 47 -57.40 -5.37 -104.15
CA GLN A 47 -57.26 -4.44 -103.02
C GLN A 47 -55.78 -4.09 -102.78
N CYS A 48 -55.50 -2.81 -102.55
CA CYS A 48 -54.20 -2.40 -102.04
C CYS A 48 -54.10 -2.85 -100.58
N GLN A 49 -53.31 -3.88 -100.35
CA GLN A 49 -52.95 -4.31 -99.01
C GLN A 49 -51.64 -3.63 -98.65
N ALA A 50 -51.54 -3.14 -97.40
CA ALA A 50 -50.24 -2.74 -96.87
C ALA A 50 -49.30 -3.94 -97.08
N GLU A 51 -48.11 -3.71 -97.64
CA GLU A 51 -47.08 -4.74 -97.60
C GLU A 51 -46.88 -5.03 -96.11
N GLY A 52 -47.40 -6.17 -95.66
CA GLY A 52 -47.06 -6.70 -94.36
C GLY A 52 -45.56 -6.88 -94.29
N CYS A 53 -45.06 -7.11 -93.08
CA CYS A 53 -43.66 -7.42 -92.96
C CYS A 53 -43.32 -8.70 -93.74
N PRO A 54 -42.16 -8.76 -94.41
CA PRO A 54 -41.66 -9.98 -95.02
C PRO A 54 -41.70 -11.16 -94.03
N GLU A 55 -41.79 -12.39 -94.54
CA GLU A 55 -41.84 -13.57 -93.68
C GLU A 55 -40.73 -13.57 -92.61
N GLY A 56 -41.13 -13.80 -91.35
CA GLY A 56 -40.22 -13.82 -90.19
C GLY A 56 -40.03 -12.46 -89.49
N LEU A 57 -40.57 -11.37 -90.03
CA LEU A 57 -40.55 -10.04 -89.42
C LEU A 57 -41.94 -9.65 -88.90
N PHE A 58 -41.97 -8.86 -87.82
CA PHE A 58 -43.21 -8.39 -87.19
C PHE A 58 -43.27 -6.86 -87.19
N GLU A 59 -44.46 -6.31 -87.34
CA GLU A 59 -44.67 -4.87 -87.30
C GLU A 59 -44.52 -4.37 -85.86
N CYS A 60 -43.53 -3.51 -85.63
CA CYS A 60 -43.26 -2.84 -84.38
C CYS A 60 -43.24 -1.33 -84.62
N ALA A 61 -44.39 -0.67 -84.48
CA ALA A 61 -44.53 0.78 -84.58
C ALA A 61 -44.04 1.36 -85.93
N GLY A 62 -44.45 0.74 -87.03
CA GLY A 62 -44.17 1.14 -88.41
C GLY A 62 -42.86 0.61 -88.98
N VAL A 63 -42.11 -0.19 -88.21
CA VAL A 63 -40.86 -0.82 -88.64
C VAL A 63 -41.01 -2.33 -88.55
N CYS A 64 -40.57 -3.04 -89.59
CA CYS A 64 -40.52 -4.49 -89.59
C CYS A 64 -39.27 -4.97 -88.84
N THR A 65 -39.47 -5.60 -87.69
CA THR A 65 -38.42 -6.01 -86.77
C THR A 65 -38.43 -7.52 -86.58
N PRO A 66 -37.27 -8.19 -86.59
CA PRO A 66 -37.19 -9.60 -86.24
C PRO A 66 -37.36 -9.76 -84.73
N LEU A 67 -38.29 -10.59 -84.28
CA LEU A 67 -38.49 -10.85 -82.84
C LEU A 67 -37.65 -12.04 -82.33
N ILE A 68 -36.96 -12.74 -83.24
CA ILE A 68 -36.27 -14.00 -82.94
C ILE A 68 -34.82 -13.79 -82.48
N ASP A 69 -34.18 -12.71 -82.91
CA ASP A 69 -32.76 -12.42 -82.68
C ASP A 69 -32.47 -10.93 -82.37
N ASP A 70 -33.49 -10.08 -82.26
CA ASP A 70 -33.35 -8.68 -81.80
C ASP A 70 -33.45 -8.59 -80.27
N ALA A 71 -32.34 -8.26 -79.60
CA ALA A 71 -32.28 -8.11 -78.16
C ALA A 71 -33.11 -6.94 -77.61
N ASP A 72 -33.50 -5.95 -78.44
CA ASP A 72 -34.36 -4.84 -78.04
C ASP A 72 -35.86 -5.14 -78.25
N ASN A 73 -36.20 -6.22 -78.98
CA ASN A 73 -37.58 -6.60 -79.34
C ASN A 73 -37.84 -8.11 -79.23
N CYS A 74 -37.24 -8.77 -78.24
CA CYS A 74 -37.20 -10.24 -78.18
C CYS A 74 -38.56 -10.85 -77.81
N GLY A 75 -39.11 -11.67 -78.70
CA GLY A 75 -40.41 -12.35 -78.58
C GLY A 75 -41.64 -11.46 -78.68
N SER A 76 -41.50 -10.14 -78.51
CA SER A 76 -42.56 -9.14 -78.74
C SER A 76 -41.96 -7.75 -78.88
N CYS A 77 -42.65 -6.88 -79.63
CA CYS A 77 -42.23 -5.50 -79.83
C CYS A 77 -42.02 -4.75 -78.50
N GLY A 78 -40.87 -4.10 -78.33
CA GLY A 78 -40.53 -3.33 -77.13
C GLY A 78 -40.06 -4.16 -75.93
N THR A 79 -39.97 -5.49 -76.07
CA THR A 79 -39.45 -6.37 -75.01
C THR A 79 -37.92 -6.46 -75.11
N ALA A 80 -37.24 -5.45 -74.59
CA ALA A 80 -35.79 -5.44 -74.52
C ALA A 80 -35.27 -6.39 -73.43
N CYS A 81 -34.27 -7.20 -73.76
CA CYS A 81 -33.65 -8.12 -72.82
C CYS A 81 -32.97 -7.38 -71.67
N ALA A 82 -33.21 -7.84 -70.44
CA ALA A 82 -32.68 -7.22 -69.23
C ALA A 82 -31.15 -7.32 -69.16
N ARG A 83 -30.46 -6.18 -69.30
CA ARG A 83 -28.99 -6.14 -69.20
C ARG A 83 -28.52 -6.34 -67.75
N ARG A 84 -27.63 -7.31 -67.55
CA ARG A 84 -26.86 -7.47 -66.30
C ARG A 84 -25.41 -7.07 -66.54
N ALA A 85 -24.80 -6.38 -65.58
CA ALA A 85 -23.41 -5.97 -65.69
C ALA A 85 -22.51 -7.18 -65.97
N GLY A 86 -21.63 -7.09 -66.97
CA GLY A 86 -20.73 -8.18 -67.34
C GLY A 86 -21.37 -9.37 -68.07
N ALA A 87 -22.68 -9.36 -68.33
CA ALA A 87 -23.35 -10.35 -69.17
C ALA A 87 -23.57 -9.81 -70.59
N VAL A 88 -23.59 -10.70 -71.58
CA VAL A 88 -24.15 -10.45 -72.91
C VAL A 88 -25.57 -10.99 -72.92
N THR A 89 -26.53 -10.13 -73.23
CA THR A 89 -27.94 -10.52 -73.45
C THR A 89 -28.15 -10.76 -74.92
N GLU A 90 -28.61 -11.96 -75.28
CA GLU A 90 -28.91 -12.35 -76.66
C GLU A 90 -30.39 -12.77 -76.75
N CYS A 91 -31.05 -12.41 -77.84
CA CYS A 91 -32.34 -12.99 -78.19
C CYS A 91 -32.07 -14.24 -79.05
N VAL A 92 -32.54 -15.40 -78.61
CA VAL A 92 -32.42 -16.65 -79.37
C VAL A 92 -33.79 -17.31 -79.38
N ASP A 93 -34.29 -17.62 -80.56
CA ASP A 93 -35.61 -18.24 -80.74
C ASP A 93 -36.74 -17.49 -80.01
N ALA A 94 -36.68 -16.15 -80.04
CA ALA A 94 -37.65 -15.25 -79.38
C ALA A 94 -37.64 -15.30 -77.84
N GLU A 95 -36.61 -15.86 -77.22
CA GLU A 95 -36.38 -15.84 -75.78
C GLU A 95 -35.10 -15.08 -75.41
N CYS A 96 -35.18 -14.23 -74.38
CA CYS A 96 -34.00 -13.54 -73.85
C CYS A 96 -33.12 -14.52 -73.09
N THR A 97 -31.91 -14.73 -73.59
CA THR A 97 -30.87 -15.53 -72.95
C THR A 97 -29.77 -14.63 -72.39
N LEU A 98 -29.13 -15.08 -71.32
CA LEU A 98 -27.99 -14.41 -70.69
C LEU A 98 -26.75 -15.28 -70.83
N LYS A 99 -25.68 -14.72 -71.39
CA LYS A 99 -24.38 -15.39 -71.53
C LYS A 99 -23.31 -14.61 -70.79
N CYS A 100 -22.53 -15.30 -69.96
CA CYS A 100 -21.34 -14.71 -69.37
C CYS A 100 -20.14 -14.85 -70.34
N PRO A 101 -19.47 -13.75 -70.73
CA PRO A 101 -18.26 -13.80 -71.55
C PRO A 101 -17.19 -14.68 -70.92
N GLY A 102 -16.49 -15.49 -71.72
CA GLY A 102 -15.41 -16.38 -71.26
C GLY A 102 -15.87 -17.75 -70.75
N MET A 103 -17.17 -18.05 -70.76
CA MET A 103 -17.73 -19.37 -70.47
C MET A 103 -18.12 -20.12 -71.75
N GLU A 104 -17.15 -20.41 -72.62
CA GLU A 104 -17.39 -21.21 -73.82
C GLU A 104 -17.54 -22.70 -73.45
N GLY A 105 -18.71 -23.29 -73.73
CA GLY A 105 -18.93 -24.74 -73.62
C GLY A 105 -19.80 -25.23 -72.47
N GLN A 106 -20.38 -24.35 -71.64
CA GLN A 106 -21.40 -24.75 -70.65
C GLN A 106 -22.64 -23.86 -70.78
N PRO A 107 -23.83 -24.43 -71.06
CA PRO A 107 -25.08 -23.68 -70.93
C PRO A 107 -25.29 -23.46 -69.44
N VAL A 108 -25.28 -22.20 -69.00
CA VAL A 108 -25.55 -21.92 -67.58
C VAL A 108 -26.67 -20.90 -67.49
N SER A 109 -27.84 -21.38 -67.06
CA SER A 109 -28.76 -20.57 -66.26
C SER A 109 -28.04 -20.23 -64.96
N VAL A 110 -27.20 -19.19 -65.01
CA VAL A 110 -26.43 -18.71 -63.88
C VAL A 110 -27.39 -18.07 -62.89
N ASP A 111 -27.47 -18.62 -61.68
CA ASP A 111 -28.21 -17.97 -60.60
C ASP A 111 -27.33 -16.93 -59.91
N PHE A 112 -27.48 -15.67 -60.31
CA PHE A 112 -26.76 -14.56 -59.70
C PHE A 112 -27.10 -14.32 -58.23
N GLN A 113 -28.08 -14.99 -57.64
CA GLN A 113 -28.44 -14.85 -56.23
C GLN A 113 -27.69 -15.82 -55.33
N THR A 114 -27.31 -16.99 -55.84
CA THR A 114 -26.72 -18.06 -55.02
C THR A 114 -25.45 -18.67 -55.60
N ASP A 115 -25.13 -18.44 -56.88
CA ASP A 115 -23.91 -18.96 -57.50
C ASP A 115 -22.67 -18.17 -57.02
N PRO A 116 -21.76 -18.78 -56.25
CA PRO A 116 -20.58 -18.11 -55.76
C PRO A 116 -19.57 -17.75 -56.86
N ALA A 117 -19.64 -18.34 -58.06
CA ALA A 117 -18.78 -17.97 -59.19
C ALA A 117 -19.28 -16.72 -59.95
N HIS A 118 -20.55 -16.35 -59.76
CA HIS A 118 -21.23 -15.30 -60.52
C HIS A 118 -22.13 -14.44 -59.63
N CYS A 119 -21.70 -14.13 -58.42
CA CYS A 119 -22.58 -13.52 -57.43
C CYS A 119 -22.93 -12.08 -57.80
N GLY A 120 -24.21 -11.78 -58.03
CA GLY A 120 -24.73 -10.48 -58.45
C GLY A 120 -24.45 -10.09 -59.90
N ARG A 121 -23.37 -10.61 -60.52
CA ARG A 121 -22.99 -10.36 -61.92
C ARG A 121 -22.09 -11.46 -62.49
N CYS A 122 -21.98 -11.52 -63.82
CA CYS A 122 -21.07 -12.46 -64.48
C CYS A 122 -19.61 -12.26 -64.05
N GLY A 123 -18.90 -13.36 -63.80
CA GLY A 123 -17.49 -13.39 -63.41
C GLY A 123 -17.18 -12.85 -62.01
N ASN A 124 -18.19 -12.47 -61.22
CA ASN A 124 -17.96 -12.00 -59.85
C ASN A 124 -17.89 -13.18 -58.88
N ALA A 125 -16.79 -13.91 -58.95
CA ALA A 125 -16.51 -14.99 -58.03
C ALA A 125 -16.28 -14.43 -56.62
N CYS A 126 -17.01 -14.97 -55.64
CA CYS A 126 -16.84 -14.62 -54.25
C CYS A 126 -15.49 -15.13 -53.74
N PRO A 127 -14.78 -14.33 -52.93
CA PRO A 127 -13.50 -14.73 -52.38
C PRO A 127 -13.68 -15.97 -51.50
N GLY A 128 -12.83 -16.96 -51.71
CA GLY A 128 -12.67 -18.09 -50.80
C GLY A 128 -11.69 -17.76 -49.67
N ALA A 129 -11.67 -18.62 -48.67
CA ALA A 129 -10.64 -18.63 -47.64
C ALA A 129 -10.31 -20.08 -47.27
N GLU A 130 -9.07 -20.37 -46.95
CA GLU A 130 -8.67 -21.65 -46.35
C GLU A 130 -9.46 -21.87 -45.05
N GLY A 131 -10.11 -23.03 -44.91
CA GLY A 131 -11.04 -23.31 -43.81
C GLY A 131 -12.46 -22.77 -44.00
N GLY A 132 -12.75 -22.13 -45.13
CA GLY A 132 -14.07 -21.64 -45.51
C GLY A 132 -14.44 -21.99 -46.96
N ALA A 133 -15.60 -21.53 -47.41
CA ALA A 133 -16.07 -21.69 -48.78
C ALA A 133 -16.67 -20.38 -49.30
N PRO A 134 -16.49 -20.02 -50.58
CA PRO A 134 -17.17 -18.87 -51.18
C PRO A 134 -18.70 -18.95 -50.97
N ARG A 135 -19.32 -17.84 -50.53
CA ARG A 135 -20.77 -17.77 -50.28
C ARG A 135 -21.39 -16.59 -51.02
N CYS A 136 -22.47 -16.86 -51.75
CA CYS A 136 -23.32 -15.86 -52.38
C CYS A 136 -24.71 -15.95 -51.76
N VAL A 137 -25.20 -14.84 -51.23
CA VAL A 137 -26.55 -14.72 -50.65
C VAL A 137 -27.17 -13.44 -51.19
N ASP A 138 -28.36 -13.56 -51.78
CA ASP A 138 -29.11 -12.45 -52.39
C ASP A 138 -28.27 -11.60 -53.36
N GLY A 139 -27.34 -12.26 -54.07
CA GLY A 139 -26.44 -11.63 -55.05
C GLY A 139 -25.30 -10.79 -54.46
N ALA A 140 -25.03 -10.90 -53.17
CA ALA A 140 -23.87 -10.34 -52.51
C ALA A 140 -22.93 -11.44 -51.98
N CYS A 141 -21.62 -11.22 -52.12
CA CYS A 141 -20.64 -12.11 -51.51
C CYS A 141 -20.61 -11.90 -50.00
N GLU A 142 -20.81 -12.98 -49.26
CA GLU A 142 -20.76 -12.97 -47.79
C GLU A 142 -19.41 -13.47 -47.27
N ASN A 143 -19.25 -13.40 -45.94
CA ASN A 143 -18.13 -14.01 -45.25
C ASN A 143 -18.03 -15.51 -45.60
N PRO A 144 -16.90 -15.97 -46.17
CA PRO A 144 -16.71 -17.37 -46.54
C PRO A 144 -16.43 -18.28 -45.34
N CYS A 145 -16.19 -17.70 -44.16
CA CYS A 145 -15.78 -18.43 -42.98
C CYS A 145 -16.94 -19.01 -42.17
N PRO A 146 -16.71 -20.10 -41.42
CA PRO A 146 -17.69 -20.64 -40.48
C PRO A 146 -18.17 -19.60 -39.47
N ALA A 147 -19.33 -19.86 -38.85
CA ALA A 147 -19.89 -18.98 -37.83
C ALA A 147 -18.87 -18.71 -36.71
N GLY A 148 -18.72 -17.43 -36.34
CA GLY A 148 -17.76 -16.98 -35.33
C GLY A 148 -16.35 -16.68 -35.86
N GLN A 149 -16.03 -17.02 -37.10
CA GLN A 149 -14.72 -16.79 -37.70
C GLN A 149 -14.72 -15.63 -38.69
N ILE A 150 -13.54 -15.03 -38.88
CA ILE A 150 -13.32 -13.93 -39.82
C ILE A 150 -12.25 -14.30 -40.87
N PRO A 151 -12.34 -13.75 -42.09
CA PRO A 151 -11.35 -13.99 -43.13
C PRO A 151 -10.15 -13.07 -42.93
N CYS A 152 -8.99 -13.64 -42.62
CA CYS A 152 -7.72 -12.93 -42.45
C CYS A 152 -6.68 -13.46 -43.42
N GLY A 153 -6.23 -12.63 -44.36
CA GLY A 153 -5.18 -13.00 -45.32
C GLY A 153 -5.50 -14.22 -46.18
N GLY A 154 -6.79 -14.49 -46.42
CA GLY A 154 -7.24 -15.67 -47.18
C GLY A 154 -7.42 -16.95 -46.36
N ARG A 155 -7.39 -16.88 -45.02
CA ARG A 155 -7.70 -17.99 -44.11
C ARG A 155 -8.76 -17.59 -43.11
N CYS A 156 -9.61 -18.53 -42.72
CA CYS A 156 -10.54 -18.34 -41.63
C CYS A 156 -9.86 -18.50 -40.28
N VAL A 157 -10.01 -17.51 -39.42
CA VAL A 157 -9.44 -17.49 -38.07
C VAL A 157 -10.54 -17.18 -37.07
N ASP A 158 -10.44 -17.79 -35.87
CA ASP A 158 -11.32 -17.48 -34.75
C ASP A 158 -10.72 -16.34 -33.94
N PRO A 159 -11.24 -15.10 -34.06
CA PRO A 159 -10.65 -13.97 -33.36
C PRO A 159 -10.88 -14.03 -31.85
N THR A 160 -11.66 -14.97 -31.34
CA THR A 160 -11.93 -15.10 -29.90
C THR A 160 -10.95 -16.03 -29.18
N SER A 161 -10.20 -16.84 -29.93
CA SER A 161 -9.27 -17.84 -29.37
C SER A 161 -7.91 -17.92 -30.08
N ASP A 162 -7.77 -17.41 -31.31
CA ASP A 162 -6.49 -17.41 -32.03
C ASP A 162 -5.58 -16.30 -31.49
N ALA A 163 -4.50 -16.67 -30.80
CA ALA A 163 -3.52 -15.74 -30.24
C ALA A 163 -2.79 -14.89 -31.28
N LEU A 164 -2.82 -15.24 -32.58
CA LEU A 164 -2.24 -14.43 -33.66
C LEU A 164 -3.26 -13.47 -34.30
N HIS A 165 -4.54 -13.60 -33.97
CA HIS A 165 -5.65 -12.84 -34.56
C HIS A 165 -6.69 -12.41 -33.51
N CYS A 166 -6.25 -12.11 -32.28
CA CYS A 166 -7.14 -11.90 -31.15
C CYS A 166 -7.90 -10.56 -31.24
N GLY A 167 -9.21 -10.64 -31.38
CA GLY A 167 -10.09 -9.49 -31.63
C GLY A 167 -10.07 -9.00 -33.09
N GLY A 168 -9.19 -9.51 -33.95
CA GLY A 168 -9.13 -9.11 -35.35
C GLY A 168 -7.90 -9.59 -36.12
N CYS A 169 -7.90 -9.36 -37.43
CA CYS A 169 -6.82 -9.80 -38.31
C CYS A 169 -5.47 -9.17 -37.95
N GLY A 170 -4.44 -10.00 -37.74
CA GLY A 170 -3.07 -9.57 -37.44
C GLY A 170 -2.88 -9.00 -36.04
N VAL A 171 -3.91 -9.06 -35.18
CA VAL A 171 -3.82 -8.62 -33.78
C VAL A 171 -3.25 -9.77 -32.95
N ALA A 172 -1.93 -9.94 -33.04
CA ALA A 172 -1.24 -10.95 -32.25
C ALA A 172 -1.15 -10.52 -30.78
N CYS A 173 -1.47 -11.42 -29.87
CA CYS A 173 -1.28 -11.18 -28.45
C CYS A 173 0.20 -11.03 -28.13
N PRO A 174 0.56 -10.03 -27.31
CA PRO A 174 1.95 -9.74 -27.02
C PRO A 174 2.58 -10.95 -26.34
N THR A 175 3.78 -11.32 -26.78
CA THR A 175 4.64 -12.20 -25.99
C THR A 175 5.15 -11.39 -24.81
N ALA A 176 4.58 -11.64 -23.63
CA ALA A 176 5.00 -10.99 -22.40
C ALA A 176 5.96 -11.89 -21.63
N GLU A 177 6.61 -11.33 -20.60
CA GLU A 177 7.25 -12.17 -19.58
C GLU A 177 6.20 -13.13 -19.01
N GLY A 178 6.54 -14.42 -18.92
CA GLY A 178 5.61 -15.50 -18.54
C GLY A 178 5.08 -16.33 -19.70
N GLY A 179 5.33 -15.94 -20.96
CA GLY A 179 5.00 -16.73 -22.15
C GLY A 179 4.13 -15.99 -23.17
N ALA A 180 3.58 -16.73 -24.14
CA ALA A 180 2.65 -16.16 -25.10
C ALA A 180 1.30 -15.87 -24.41
N ALA A 181 0.84 -14.62 -24.50
CA ALA A 181 -0.49 -14.26 -24.03
C ALA A 181 -1.58 -15.06 -24.76
N LEU A 182 -2.64 -15.38 -24.02
CA LEU A 182 -3.76 -16.19 -24.50
C LEU A 182 -4.81 -15.26 -25.12
N CYS A 183 -5.48 -15.72 -26.18
CA CYS A 183 -6.69 -15.05 -26.65
C CYS A 183 -7.91 -15.69 -26.00
N LEU A 184 -8.67 -14.91 -25.24
CA LEU A 184 -9.89 -15.37 -24.57
C LEU A 184 -10.97 -14.33 -24.74
N GLY A 185 -12.02 -14.67 -25.50
CA GLY A 185 -13.15 -13.77 -25.74
C GLY A 185 -12.82 -12.59 -26.66
N GLY A 186 -11.75 -12.68 -27.43
CA GLY A 186 -11.29 -11.61 -28.33
C GLY A 186 -10.36 -10.59 -27.68
N GLU A 187 -9.95 -10.86 -26.43
CA GLU A 187 -9.00 -10.03 -25.70
C GLU A 187 -7.77 -10.84 -25.31
N CYS A 188 -6.61 -10.20 -25.41
CA CYS A 188 -5.36 -10.80 -24.99
C CYS A 188 -5.26 -10.79 -23.46
N GLN A 189 -5.15 -11.98 -22.88
CA GLN A 189 -5.00 -12.18 -21.45
C GLN A 189 -3.57 -12.59 -21.12
N SER A 190 -3.10 -12.15 -19.95
CA SER A 190 -1.79 -12.55 -19.42
C SER A 190 -1.71 -14.08 -19.29
N PRO A 191 -0.60 -14.71 -19.70
CA PRO A 191 -0.40 -16.14 -19.49
C PRO A 191 -0.38 -16.52 -17.99
N CYS A 192 -0.14 -15.55 -17.11
CA CYS A 192 -0.12 -15.76 -15.67
C CYS A 192 -1.49 -15.66 -14.98
N GLY A 193 -2.55 -15.29 -15.72
CA GLY A 193 -3.87 -15.08 -15.13
C GLY A 193 -3.81 -13.98 -14.06
N ALA A 194 -4.20 -14.33 -12.82
CA ALA A 194 -4.15 -13.42 -11.67
C ALA A 194 -2.77 -13.28 -11.03
N ARG A 195 -1.80 -14.14 -11.40
CA ARG A 195 -0.43 -14.09 -10.90
C ARG A 195 0.41 -13.06 -11.64
N THR A 196 1.50 -12.64 -11.01
CA THR A 196 2.44 -11.67 -11.58
C THR A 196 3.51 -12.39 -12.38
N ALA A 197 3.83 -11.88 -13.58
CA ALA A 197 4.96 -12.37 -14.35
C ALA A 197 6.26 -11.80 -13.81
N CYS A 198 7.14 -12.66 -13.30
CA CYS A 198 8.47 -12.32 -12.81
C CYS A 198 9.52 -13.11 -13.60
N GLU A 199 10.30 -12.41 -14.43
CA GLU A 199 11.43 -12.98 -15.20
C GLU A 199 11.06 -14.23 -16.03
N GLY A 200 9.84 -14.27 -16.58
CA GLY A 200 9.38 -15.40 -17.38
C GLY A 200 8.61 -16.48 -16.61
N VAL A 201 8.44 -16.34 -15.29
CA VAL A 201 7.71 -17.29 -14.44
C VAL A 201 6.51 -16.59 -13.80
N CYS A 202 5.39 -17.30 -13.71
CA CYS A 202 4.19 -16.78 -13.05
C CYS A 202 4.25 -17.03 -11.55
N VAL A 203 4.41 -15.95 -10.78
CA VAL A 203 4.60 -15.96 -9.34
C VAL A 203 3.40 -15.36 -8.62
N ASP A 204 3.04 -15.96 -7.49
CA ASP A 204 2.07 -15.40 -6.56
C ASP A 204 2.79 -14.44 -5.59
N THR A 205 2.78 -13.15 -5.93
CA THR A 205 3.45 -12.12 -5.13
C THR A 205 2.81 -11.91 -3.77
N ASP A 206 1.63 -12.48 -3.50
CA ASP A 206 0.99 -12.37 -2.18
C ASP A 206 1.50 -13.41 -1.17
N ALA A 207 2.18 -14.45 -1.65
CA ALA A 207 2.59 -15.60 -0.85
C ALA A 207 4.04 -16.05 -1.07
N ASP A 208 4.67 -15.71 -2.20
CA ASP A 208 6.05 -16.09 -2.50
C ASP A 208 7.05 -15.21 -1.70
N PRO A 209 7.85 -15.79 -0.78
CA PRO A 209 8.83 -15.05 -0.01
C PRO A 209 9.96 -14.44 -0.85
N ASP A 210 10.24 -14.94 -2.06
CA ASP A 210 11.27 -14.39 -2.94
C ASP A 210 10.75 -13.24 -3.84
N HIS A 211 9.43 -13.04 -3.89
CA HIS A 211 8.75 -12.07 -4.76
C HIS A 211 7.60 -11.35 -4.04
N CYS A 212 7.78 -11.00 -2.76
CA CYS A 212 6.67 -10.56 -1.92
C CYS A 212 6.20 -9.13 -2.27
N GLY A 213 4.95 -8.96 -2.66
CA GLY A 213 4.33 -7.70 -3.09
C GLY A 213 4.73 -7.23 -4.49
N GLN A 214 5.91 -7.62 -4.98
CA GLN A 214 6.39 -7.34 -6.34
C GLN A 214 7.52 -8.32 -6.73
N CYS A 215 7.80 -8.42 -8.03
CA CYS A 215 8.90 -9.24 -8.53
C CYS A 215 10.24 -8.85 -7.90
N ASN A 216 11.06 -9.86 -7.58
CA ASN A 216 12.40 -9.74 -7.00
C ASN A 216 12.46 -8.99 -5.66
N ASN A 217 11.35 -8.97 -4.89
CA ASN A 217 11.32 -8.44 -3.54
C ASN A 217 11.36 -9.57 -2.50
N ALA A 218 12.55 -10.16 -2.33
CA ALA A 218 12.76 -11.22 -1.37
C ALA A 218 12.65 -10.72 0.07
N CYS A 219 11.86 -11.41 0.88
CA CYS A 219 11.70 -11.12 2.29
C CYS A 219 12.98 -11.45 3.06
N PRO A 220 13.39 -10.58 4.01
CA PRO A 220 14.58 -10.82 4.80
C PRO A 220 14.39 -12.07 5.67
N GLY A 221 15.34 -12.99 5.57
CA GLY A 221 15.46 -14.12 6.49
C GLY A 221 16.19 -13.74 7.78
N ALA A 222 16.12 -14.63 8.76
CA ALA A 222 16.95 -14.57 9.96
C ALA A 222 17.33 -15.98 10.41
N ALA A 223 18.53 -16.17 10.96
CA ALA A 223 18.93 -17.45 11.53
C ALA A 223 17.96 -17.85 12.65
N GLY A 224 17.46 -19.07 12.60
CA GLY A 224 16.40 -19.54 13.50
C GLY A 224 14.97 -19.16 13.07
N GLY A 225 14.81 -18.49 11.92
CA GLY A 225 13.53 -18.14 11.30
C GLY A 225 13.51 -18.46 9.81
N ALA A 226 12.36 -18.22 9.17
CA ALA A 226 12.19 -18.36 7.72
C ALA A 226 11.48 -17.13 7.16
N PRO A 227 11.83 -16.65 5.96
CA PRO A 227 11.12 -15.54 5.33
C PRO A 227 9.66 -15.94 5.10
N VAL A 228 8.73 -15.03 5.40
CA VAL A 228 7.29 -15.24 5.25
C VAL A 228 6.71 -14.06 4.48
N CYS A 229 6.01 -14.36 3.40
CA CYS A 229 5.17 -13.41 2.69
C CYS A 229 3.70 -13.68 3.01
N GLU A 230 2.98 -12.66 3.44
CA GLU A 230 1.54 -12.76 3.66
C GLU A 230 0.86 -11.50 3.13
N ALA A 231 -0.09 -11.68 2.20
CA ALA A 231 -0.83 -10.61 1.54
C ALA A 231 0.09 -9.54 0.91
N GLY A 232 1.20 -9.99 0.31
CA GLY A 232 2.15 -9.13 -0.38
C GLY A 232 3.06 -8.31 0.54
N ALA A 233 3.07 -8.61 1.84
CA ALA A 233 3.94 -7.97 2.81
C ALA A 233 4.84 -8.99 3.52
N CYS A 234 6.13 -8.65 3.63
CA CYS A 234 7.07 -9.44 4.41
C CYS A 234 6.73 -9.36 5.89
N GLN A 235 6.55 -10.53 6.48
CA GLN A 235 6.26 -10.67 7.90
C GLN A 235 7.54 -10.88 8.72
N ASN A 236 7.40 -10.83 10.04
CA ASN A 236 8.49 -11.20 10.94
C ASN A 236 8.92 -12.66 10.66
N PRO A 237 10.18 -12.92 10.26
CA PRO A 237 10.64 -14.26 9.94
C PRO A 237 10.83 -15.13 11.19
N CYS A 238 10.82 -14.53 12.38
CA CYS A 238 11.16 -15.19 13.61
C CYS A 238 9.96 -15.92 14.26
N PRO A 239 10.22 -17.03 14.98
CA PRO A 239 9.21 -17.73 15.76
C PRO A 239 8.51 -16.81 16.79
N ARG A 240 7.41 -17.30 17.37
CA ARG A 240 6.61 -16.52 18.34
C ARG A 240 7.49 -15.90 19.44
N ASN A 241 7.18 -14.64 19.77
CA ASN A 241 7.85 -13.84 20.79
C ASN A 241 9.33 -13.55 20.52
N GLN A 242 9.79 -13.69 19.27
CA GLN A 242 11.14 -13.33 18.86
C GLN A 242 11.11 -12.20 17.84
N ILE A 243 12.21 -11.44 17.78
CA ILE A 243 12.40 -10.36 16.81
C ILE A 243 13.71 -10.59 16.03
N PRO A 244 13.79 -10.14 14.77
CA PRO A 244 15.01 -10.25 14.00
C PRO A 244 15.99 -9.14 14.42
N CYS A 245 17.14 -9.53 14.95
CA CYS A 245 18.23 -8.62 15.30
C CYS A 245 19.49 -9.02 14.54
N ALA A 246 19.99 -8.12 13.68
CA ALA A 246 21.18 -8.34 12.85
C ALA A 246 21.19 -9.67 12.06
N GLY A 247 20.01 -10.14 11.64
CA GLY A 247 19.87 -11.38 10.87
C GLY A 247 19.74 -12.65 11.73
N GLU A 248 19.54 -12.55 13.04
CA GLU A 248 19.26 -13.68 13.92
C GLU A 248 17.96 -13.45 14.69
N CYS A 249 17.24 -14.53 15.01
CA CYS A 249 16.06 -14.45 15.84
C CYS A 249 16.43 -14.51 17.32
N VAL A 250 16.10 -13.44 18.04
CA VAL A 250 16.36 -13.33 19.48
C VAL A 250 15.05 -13.14 20.23
N ASN A 251 14.98 -13.64 21.48
CA ASN A 251 13.82 -13.43 22.34
C ASN A 251 14.04 -12.20 23.22
N PRO A 252 13.43 -11.04 22.92
CA PRO A 252 13.67 -9.81 23.66
C PRO A 252 13.02 -9.83 25.06
N GLN A 253 12.35 -10.92 25.45
CA GLN A 253 11.79 -11.08 26.79
C GLN A 253 12.75 -11.75 27.77
N THR A 254 13.77 -12.45 27.26
CA THR A 254 14.67 -13.30 28.05
C THR A 254 16.13 -13.17 27.66
N ASP A 255 16.43 -12.65 26.47
CA ASP A 255 17.82 -12.45 26.03
C ASP A 255 18.39 -11.18 26.64
N GLY A 256 19.36 -11.35 27.54
CA GLY A 256 20.06 -10.25 28.19
C GLY A 256 20.80 -9.31 27.23
N ARG A 257 21.13 -9.73 26.00
CA ARG A 257 21.82 -8.88 25.00
C ARG A 257 20.85 -8.06 24.13
N HIS A 258 19.56 -8.39 24.17
CA HIS A 258 18.52 -7.80 23.32
C HIS A 258 17.24 -7.54 24.12
N CYS A 259 17.35 -7.08 25.36
CA CYS A 259 16.22 -6.99 26.28
C CYS A 259 15.30 -5.83 25.92
N GLY A 260 14.09 -6.14 25.45
CA GLY A 260 13.11 -5.18 24.97
C GLY A 260 13.30 -4.73 23.52
N ALA A 261 14.54 -4.55 23.05
CA ALA A 261 14.84 -4.25 21.65
C ALA A 261 16.23 -4.76 21.23
N CYS A 262 16.52 -4.70 19.92
CA CYS A 262 17.80 -5.14 19.39
C CYS A 262 18.97 -4.32 19.94
N GLY A 263 19.96 -4.99 20.56
CA GLY A 263 21.18 -4.35 21.05
C GLY A 263 21.06 -3.72 22.42
N GLU A 264 19.86 -3.74 23.02
CA GLU A 264 19.62 -3.30 24.39
C GLU A 264 20.12 -4.35 25.39
N ALA A 265 21.43 -4.34 25.64
CA ALA A 265 22.07 -5.27 26.56
C ALA A 265 21.86 -4.83 28.03
N CYS A 266 21.46 -5.77 28.87
CA CYS A 266 21.28 -5.51 30.30
C CYS A 266 22.62 -5.30 31.00
N PRO A 267 22.73 -4.29 31.89
CA PRO A 267 23.92 -4.09 32.70
C PRO A 267 24.12 -5.27 33.64
N GLY A 268 25.33 -5.83 33.66
CA GLY A 268 25.73 -6.91 34.55
C GLY A 268 27.05 -6.61 35.25
N LEU A 269 27.41 -7.47 36.20
CA LEU A 269 28.63 -7.31 37.01
C LEU A 269 29.88 -7.77 36.25
N ALA A 270 31.01 -7.10 36.46
CA ALA A 270 32.32 -7.45 35.88
C ALA A 270 32.28 -7.74 34.36
N GLY A 271 31.57 -6.91 33.59
CA GLY A 271 31.43 -7.06 32.14
C GLY A 271 30.53 -8.21 31.66
N ALA A 272 29.81 -8.88 32.57
CA ALA A 272 28.77 -9.83 32.21
C ALA A 272 27.51 -9.12 31.70
N VAL A 273 26.67 -9.86 30.97
CA VAL A 273 25.35 -9.40 30.54
C VAL A 273 24.34 -9.67 31.66
N GLY A 274 23.55 -8.65 32.03
CA GLY A 274 22.51 -8.75 33.05
C GLY A 274 21.32 -9.64 32.65
N GLU A 275 20.49 -9.98 33.63
CA GLU A 275 19.30 -10.80 33.40
C GLU A 275 18.16 -9.97 32.78
N CYS A 276 17.51 -10.54 31.76
CA CYS A 276 16.32 -9.97 31.14
C CYS A 276 15.08 -10.75 31.57
N VAL A 277 14.11 -10.05 32.15
CA VAL A 277 12.83 -10.65 32.55
C VAL A 277 11.70 -9.81 32.00
N ARG A 278 10.85 -10.40 31.16
CA ARG A 278 9.67 -9.73 30.56
C ARG A 278 10.05 -8.41 29.87
N SER A 279 11.13 -8.45 29.09
CA SER A 279 11.63 -7.29 28.33
C SER A 279 12.12 -6.11 29.18
N THR A 280 12.44 -6.36 30.45
CA THR A 280 13.06 -5.38 31.34
C THR A 280 14.32 -5.96 31.94
N CYS A 281 15.39 -5.17 31.97
CA CYS A 281 16.62 -5.56 32.65
C CYS A 281 16.38 -5.57 34.15
N GLN A 282 16.74 -6.68 34.78
CA GLN A 282 16.70 -6.79 36.22
C GLN A 282 17.88 -6.02 36.82
N ASP A 283 17.63 -5.33 37.93
CA ASP A 283 18.67 -4.64 38.68
C ASP A 283 19.74 -5.65 39.12
N PRO A 284 21.00 -5.53 38.66
CA PRO A 284 22.08 -6.42 39.06
C PRO A 284 22.47 -6.24 40.53
N CYS A 285 22.05 -5.14 41.17
CA CYS A 285 22.35 -4.82 42.57
C CYS A 285 21.08 -4.47 43.37
N PRO A 286 20.15 -5.42 43.62
CA PRO A 286 18.92 -5.12 44.34
C PRO A 286 19.21 -4.54 45.74
N GLY A 287 18.85 -3.26 45.94
CA GLY A 287 19.08 -2.56 47.21
C GLY A 287 20.52 -2.10 47.45
N ALA A 288 21.37 -2.14 46.43
CA ALA A 288 22.75 -1.66 46.45
C ALA A 288 23.04 -0.77 45.23
N LEU A 289 24.15 -0.05 45.26
CA LEU A 289 24.55 0.83 44.18
C LEU A 289 25.52 0.12 43.22
N TYR A 290 25.22 0.14 41.93
CA TYR A 290 26.13 -0.40 40.91
C TYR A 290 27.20 0.64 40.56
N CYS A 291 28.43 0.47 41.07
CA CYS A 291 29.56 1.34 40.80
C CYS A 291 30.82 0.55 40.44
N ALA A 292 31.53 1.03 39.41
CA ALA A 292 32.80 0.42 38.96
C ALA A 292 32.68 -1.11 38.77
N GLU A 293 31.60 -1.53 38.09
CA GLU A 293 31.30 -2.93 37.75
C GLU A 293 31.06 -3.88 38.94
N ALA A 294 30.82 -3.34 40.14
CA ALA A 294 30.49 -4.08 41.36
C ALA A 294 29.28 -3.48 42.09
N CYS A 295 28.61 -4.30 42.90
CA CYS A 295 27.57 -3.82 43.81
C CYS A 295 28.21 -3.30 45.10
N TRP A 296 27.78 -2.11 45.52
CA TRP A 296 28.22 -1.50 46.76
C TRP A 296 27.03 -1.16 47.64
N ASP A 297 27.06 -1.58 48.91
CA ASP A 297 26.06 -1.16 49.88
C ASP A 297 26.34 0.28 50.31
N ALA A 298 25.57 1.20 49.72
CA ALA A 298 25.68 2.62 49.95
C ALA A 298 25.45 3.03 51.42
N ALA A 299 24.88 2.16 52.26
CA ALA A 299 24.60 2.45 53.65
C ALA A 299 25.79 2.19 54.60
N VAL A 300 26.73 1.33 54.21
CA VAL A 300 27.81 0.85 55.10
C VAL A 300 29.19 0.79 54.45
N GLU A 301 29.31 0.84 53.12
CA GLU A 301 30.60 0.72 52.45
C GLU A 301 31.23 2.08 52.13
N ASP A 302 32.43 2.29 52.69
CA ASP A 302 33.12 3.57 52.63
C ASP A 302 33.45 4.08 51.22
N ARG A 303 33.57 3.22 50.20
CA ARG A 303 34.07 3.64 48.87
C ARG A 303 33.00 4.27 47.97
N HIS A 304 31.72 4.05 48.26
CA HIS A 304 30.56 4.52 47.47
C HIS A 304 29.37 4.84 48.41
N CYS A 305 29.64 5.57 49.50
CA CYS A 305 28.67 5.85 50.54
C CYS A 305 27.58 6.82 50.05
N GLY A 306 26.31 6.40 50.02
CA GLY A 306 25.17 7.15 49.49
C GLY A 306 25.15 7.29 47.95
N GLU A 307 26.28 7.57 47.31
CA GLU A 307 26.39 7.71 45.85
C GLU A 307 27.73 7.20 45.28
N CYS A 308 27.77 6.98 43.96
CA CYS A 308 28.95 6.39 43.32
C CYS A 308 30.13 7.36 43.38
N GLY A 309 31.25 6.91 43.92
CA GLY A 309 32.48 7.68 44.00
C GLY A 309 32.59 8.50 45.29
N ASN A 310 31.56 8.51 46.13
CA ASN A 310 31.64 9.11 47.45
C ASN A 310 32.44 8.21 48.41
N ASN A 311 33.75 8.41 48.41
CA ASN A 311 34.68 7.63 49.21
C ASN A 311 34.98 8.34 50.54
N CYS A 312 34.38 7.89 51.65
CA CYS A 312 34.63 8.41 52.99
C CYS A 312 36.12 8.33 53.38
N ASN A 313 36.85 7.36 52.81
CA ASN A 313 38.26 7.17 53.07
C ASN A 313 39.20 8.09 52.28
N ALA A 314 38.67 8.93 51.38
CA ALA A 314 39.49 9.88 50.62
C ALA A 314 40.27 10.88 51.51
N LEU A 315 39.82 11.09 52.76
CA LEU A 315 40.46 11.95 53.75
C LEU A 315 41.22 11.21 54.86
N ARG A 316 41.35 9.87 54.80
CA ARG A 316 42.11 9.09 55.78
C ARG A 316 43.56 9.58 55.81
N GLY A 317 43.92 10.28 56.90
CA GLY A 317 45.21 10.95 57.08
C GLY A 317 45.12 12.42 57.54
N ARG A 318 43.95 13.08 57.38
CA ARG A 318 43.70 14.45 57.89
C ARG A 318 42.61 14.54 58.96
N LEU A 319 41.76 13.52 59.08
CA LEU A 319 40.68 13.42 60.07
C LEU A 319 40.66 12.00 60.67
N PRO A 320 40.10 11.78 61.88
CA PRO A 320 39.84 10.44 62.40
C PRO A 320 38.91 9.66 61.46
N ALA A 321 38.95 8.32 61.55
CA ALA A 321 38.33 7.40 60.59
C ALA A 321 36.92 7.83 60.18
N ALA A 322 36.68 7.97 58.88
CA ALA A 322 35.36 8.23 58.34
C ALA A 322 34.73 6.89 57.95
N ASP A 323 33.62 6.55 58.60
CA ASP A 323 32.86 5.34 58.31
C ASP A 323 31.53 5.73 57.65
N CYS A 324 31.09 4.95 56.67
CA CYS A 324 29.77 5.12 56.10
C CYS A 324 28.68 4.66 57.08
N THR A 325 27.69 5.51 57.36
CA THR A 325 26.53 5.14 58.19
C THR A 325 25.27 5.82 57.65
N GLY A 326 24.34 5.01 57.16
CA GLY A 326 23.05 5.51 56.66
C GLY A 326 23.23 6.45 55.48
N GLU A 327 24.01 6.01 54.47
CA GLU A 327 24.27 6.73 53.22
C GLU A 327 25.08 8.03 53.37
N ARG A 328 25.70 8.24 54.53
CA ARG A 328 26.48 9.43 54.85
C ARG A 328 27.81 9.05 55.48
N CYS A 329 28.88 9.73 55.07
CA CYS A 329 30.17 9.62 55.73
C CYS A 329 30.09 10.31 57.10
N LEU A 330 30.28 9.53 58.17
CA LEU A 330 30.40 10.04 59.53
C LEU A 330 31.86 9.93 59.96
N TYR A 331 32.42 11.01 60.52
CA TYR A 331 33.80 11.02 61.00
C TYR A 331 33.82 10.55 62.45
N GLY A 332 34.18 9.28 62.64
CA GLY A 332 34.26 8.59 63.91
C GLY A 332 35.66 8.67 64.52
N GLY A 333 35.78 9.45 65.58
CA GLY A 333 36.85 9.36 66.55
C GLY A 333 36.40 10.09 67.80
N ASN A 334 36.92 9.72 68.97
CA ASN A 334 36.69 10.50 70.19
C ASN A 334 37.30 11.93 70.12
N ASP A 335 37.71 12.40 68.94
CA ASP A 335 38.28 13.73 68.69
C ASP A 335 37.73 14.31 67.36
N GLY A 336 36.41 14.25 67.11
CA GLY A 336 35.77 14.75 65.87
C GLY A 336 34.48 15.55 66.09
N CYS A 337 34.26 16.59 65.25
CA CYS A 337 33.10 17.48 65.26
C CYS A 337 31.83 16.74 64.77
N ASP A 338 30.84 16.50 65.64
CA ASP A 338 29.50 16.04 65.25
C ASP A 338 28.47 17.16 65.46
N GLY A 339 27.84 17.63 64.37
CA GLY A 339 26.83 18.71 64.42
C GLY A 339 27.29 19.99 65.13
N GLY A 340 28.59 20.30 65.05
CA GLY A 340 29.22 21.44 65.75
C GLY A 340 29.70 21.17 67.18
N ARG A 341 29.64 19.93 67.70
CA ARG A 341 30.08 19.59 69.06
C ARG A 341 31.32 18.67 69.08
N CYS A 342 32.33 19.03 69.89
CA CYS A 342 33.55 18.25 70.16
C CYS A 342 33.40 17.43 71.46
N TYR A 343 33.91 16.20 71.50
CA TYR A 343 33.89 15.32 72.69
C TYR A 343 35.31 15.07 73.24
N ASN A 344 35.91 16.06 73.90
CA ASN A 344 37.07 16.06 74.85
C ASN A 344 38.22 15.03 74.69
N THR A 345 39.49 15.51 74.62
CA THR A 345 40.38 15.58 75.81
C THR A 345 41.46 16.67 75.75
N ILE A 346 41.34 17.69 74.90
CA ILE A 346 42.22 18.86 74.99
C ILE A 346 41.65 19.85 76.00
N GLN A 347 42.16 19.76 77.23
CA GLN A 347 42.01 20.85 78.19
C GLN A 347 42.75 22.09 77.67
N THR A 348 42.14 23.24 77.96
CA THR A 348 42.59 24.63 77.82
C THR A 348 42.27 25.36 76.50
N CYS A 349 41.30 26.26 76.59
CA CYS A 349 41.19 27.45 75.74
C CYS A 349 42.12 28.56 76.25
N ASP A 350 43.31 28.21 76.73
CA ASP A 350 44.35 29.16 77.13
C ASP A 350 45.60 28.88 76.30
N GLY A 351 45.68 29.56 75.16
CA GLY A 351 46.88 30.27 74.72
C GLY A 351 48.17 29.55 74.33
N GLU A 352 48.37 28.23 74.46
CA GLU A 352 49.69 27.63 74.16
C GLU A 352 49.66 26.23 73.49
N ALA A 353 48.84 26.04 72.44
CA ALA A 353 49.01 24.92 71.50
C ALA A 353 49.10 25.43 70.04
N PRO A 354 49.95 24.84 69.18
CA PRO A 354 50.07 25.25 67.79
C PRO A 354 48.72 25.09 67.06
N ALA A 355 48.36 26.08 66.24
CA ALA A 355 47.03 26.30 65.66
C ALA A 355 46.48 25.20 64.72
N GLU A 356 47.17 24.06 64.59
CA GLU A 356 46.79 22.96 63.70
C GLU A 356 46.08 21.79 64.41
N THR A 357 46.03 21.78 65.75
CA THR A 357 45.44 20.69 66.54
C THR A 357 44.19 21.09 67.33
N THR A 358 43.66 22.30 67.12
CA THR A 358 42.46 22.77 67.81
C THR A 358 41.18 22.40 67.05
N CYS A 359 40.12 22.00 67.75
CA CYS A 359 38.84 21.60 67.14
C CYS A 359 38.29 22.68 66.18
N ALA A 360 38.54 23.96 66.49
CA ALA A 360 38.17 25.11 65.67
C ALA A 360 38.91 25.18 64.32
N ALA A 361 40.20 24.85 64.26
CA ALA A 361 40.98 24.85 63.03
C ALA A 361 40.56 23.70 62.09
N VAL A 362 40.25 22.54 62.66
CA VAL A 362 39.76 21.36 61.92
C VAL A 362 38.37 21.60 61.35
N CYS A 363 37.44 22.13 62.16
CA CYS A 363 36.09 22.48 61.71
C CYS A 363 36.12 23.61 60.63
N ALA A 364 37.02 24.60 60.75
CA ALA A 364 37.19 25.68 59.75
C ALA A 364 37.78 25.19 58.41
N ALA A 365 38.73 24.24 58.43
CA ALA A 365 39.30 23.66 57.21
C ALA A 365 38.27 22.85 56.40
N ALA A 366 37.21 22.37 57.05
CA ALA A 366 36.07 21.70 56.42
C ALA A 366 34.92 22.66 56.04
N GLY A 367 35.12 23.98 56.15
CA GLY A 367 34.12 24.99 55.80
C GLY A 367 32.95 25.12 56.79
N MET A 368 33.10 24.58 58.01
CA MET A 368 32.09 24.61 59.07
C MET A 368 32.44 25.64 60.14
N VAL A 369 31.43 26.29 60.72
CA VAL A 369 31.60 27.21 61.85
C VAL A 369 31.51 26.42 63.16
N CYS A 370 32.55 26.50 63.99
CA CYS A 370 32.58 25.86 65.30
C CYS A 370 31.63 26.61 66.26
N GLU A 371 30.44 26.09 66.53
CA GLU A 371 29.55 26.62 67.57
C GLU A 371 30.04 26.14 68.94
N GLY A 372 30.90 26.96 69.58
CA GLY A 372 31.61 26.58 70.80
C GLY A 372 30.70 26.04 71.91
N ASN A 373 31.01 24.84 72.42
CA ASN A 373 30.50 24.42 73.72
C ASN A 373 31.26 25.17 74.82
N ARG A 374 30.54 25.98 75.60
CA ARG A 374 31.05 26.50 76.87
C ARG A 374 31.48 25.32 77.75
N GLY A 375 32.66 25.43 78.35
CA GLY A 375 33.33 24.38 79.11
C GLY A 375 32.48 23.80 80.25
N TRP A 376 32.72 22.52 80.54
CA TRP A 376 32.23 21.89 81.75
C TRP A 376 33.13 22.26 82.93
N LEU A 377 32.64 23.10 83.85
CA LEU A 377 33.07 23.09 85.25
C LEU A 377 32.06 22.21 86.01
N ARG A 378 32.51 21.08 86.56
CA ARG A 378 31.72 20.36 87.58
C ARG A 378 31.76 21.17 88.87
N ILE A 379 30.61 21.18 89.56
CA ILE A 379 30.33 21.78 90.87
C ILE A 379 29.78 23.22 90.80
N TYR A 380 28.45 23.22 90.65
CA TYR A 380 27.39 24.09 91.16
C TYR A 380 27.72 25.53 91.60
N THR A 381 27.15 26.51 90.89
CA THR A 381 26.04 27.34 91.41
C THR A 381 25.47 28.27 90.33
N ASP A 382 24.14 28.25 90.26
CA ASP A 382 23.18 29.29 89.83
C ASP A 382 23.06 29.76 88.37
N CYS A 383 21.97 29.29 87.77
CA CYS A 383 20.86 30.07 87.21
C CYS A 383 21.16 31.52 86.81
N THR A 384 21.32 31.75 85.52
CA THR A 384 20.42 32.61 84.73
C THR A 384 20.77 32.46 83.26
N THR A 385 19.73 32.44 82.42
CA THR A 385 19.72 32.49 80.94
C THR A 385 19.62 31.17 80.13
N LEU A 386 18.42 31.06 79.54
CA LEU A 386 18.10 30.72 78.15
C LEU A 386 17.72 29.27 77.76
N ASN A 387 16.40 29.15 77.57
CA ASN A 387 15.74 28.64 76.37
C ASN A 387 16.03 27.19 75.94
N ARG A 388 15.26 26.27 76.54
CA ARG A 388 14.45 25.35 75.73
C ARG A 388 13.04 25.31 76.29
N GLY A 389 12.07 25.60 75.41
CA GLY A 389 10.66 25.52 75.72
C GLY A 389 10.27 24.10 76.11
N TYR A 390 9.80 23.96 77.34
CA TYR A 390 8.72 23.04 77.66
C TYR A 390 7.59 23.89 78.26
N ARG A 391 6.37 23.52 77.91
CA ARG A 391 5.13 24.21 78.27
C ARG A 391 4.93 24.28 79.80
N LEU A 392 4.45 25.42 80.27
CA LEU A 392 4.29 25.82 81.67
C LEU A 392 2.89 25.43 82.22
N ASP A 393 2.53 24.16 82.13
CA ASP A 393 1.23 23.67 82.62
C ASP A 393 1.26 22.28 83.28
N GLU A 394 2.42 21.60 83.38
CA GLU A 394 2.46 20.23 83.93
C GLU A 394 3.59 19.91 84.94
N PHE A 395 4.10 20.89 85.71
CA PHE A 395 4.98 20.54 86.86
C PHE A 395 4.83 21.46 88.08
N LEU A 396 3.58 21.82 88.40
CA LEU A 396 3.17 22.26 89.74
C LEU A 396 2.51 21.09 90.48
N ALA A 397 3.31 20.12 90.90
CA ALA A 397 2.97 19.18 91.97
C ALA A 397 4.28 18.57 92.49
N PHE A 398 4.47 18.59 93.81
CA PHE A 398 5.66 18.18 94.58
C PHE A 398 6.72 19.25 94.87
N THR A 399 6.37 20.18 95.76
CA THR A 399 7.26 20.48 96.90
C THR A 399 6.45 20.46 98.20
N PRO A 400 6.91 19.79 99.27
CA PRO A 400 6.41 20.03 100.61
C PRO A 400 7.51 20.73 101.41
N ARG A 401 7.61 22.06 101.30
CA ARG A 401 7.93 23.01 102.40
C ARG A 401 8.20 24.43 101.87
N PRO A 402 7.75 25.48 102.58
CA PRO A 402 7.87 26.87 102.14
C PRO A 402 9.24 27.45 102.51
N ILE A 403 9.89 28.16 101.57
CA ILE A 403 11.04 29.01 101.89
C ILE A 403 10.50 30.36 102.37
N VAL A 404 10.78 30.70 103.63
CA VAL A 404 10.35 31.94 104.27
C VAL A 404 11.54 32.91 104.35
N GLY A 405 11.65 33.79 103.35
CA GLY A 405 12.46 35.01 103.40
C GLY A 405 13.93 34.91 103.02
N PHE A 406 14.45 35.97 102.39
CA PHE A 406 15.87 36.21 102.13
C PHE A 406 16.31 37.51 102.81
N ALA A 407 17.53 37.54 103.34
CA ALA A 407 18.22 38.79 103.68
C ALA A 407 19.46 38.92 102.79
N ILE A 408 19.59 40.06 102.12
CA ILE A 408 20.73 40.38 101.25
C ILE A 408 21.67 41.30 102.04
N PHE A 409 22.94 40.92 102.16
CA PHE A 409 24.01 41.84 102.56
C PHE A 409 24.95 42.08 101.37
N ALA A 410 25.34 43.34 101.16
CA ALA A 410 26.25 43.74 100.10
C ALA A 410 27.64 43.13 100.35
N GLY A 411 28.02 42.13 99.55
CA GLY A 411 29.28 41.39 99.70
C GLY A 411 29.26 39.95 99.20
N GLY A 412 28.12 39.40 98.79
CA GLY A 412 28.08 38.20 97.94
C GLY A 412 28.43 36.88 98.62
N SER A 413 28.02 36.65 99.86
CA SER A 413 28.06 35.32 100.48
C SER A 413 26.70 35.00 101.11
N LEU A 414 26.10 33.88 100.70
CA LEU A 414 24.96 33.27 101.38
C LEU A 414 25.50 32.18 102.30
N SER A 415 25.19 32.22 103.58
CA SER A 415 25.44 31.11 104.50
C SER A 415 24.11 30.73 105.16
N TYR A 416 23.80 29.44 105.13
CA TYR A 416 22.69 28.85 105.87
C TYR A 416 23.24 28.18 107.12
N PHE A 417 22.49 28.25 108.22
CA PHE A 417 22.78 27.55 109.47
C PHE A 417 21.78 26.42 109.65
N GLU A 418 22.31 25.22 109.84
CA GLU A 418 21.61 24.07 110.42
C GLU A 418 22.24 23.81 111.79
N ASP A 419 21.41 23.67 112.82
CA ASP A 419 21.71 23.34 114.23
C ASP A 419 23.19 23.25 114.66
N CYS A 420 23.61 24.25 115.45
CA CYS A 420 24.79 24.15 116.32
C CYS A 420 24.45 24.74 117.70
N ASP A 421 23.95 23.91 118.61
CA ASP A 421 23.96 24.16 120.05
C ASP A 421 25.41 24.04 120.56
N ALA A 422 26.17 25.15 120.56
CA ALA A 422 27.23 25.47 121.53
C ALA A 422 27.91 26.81 121.19
N PRO A 423 28.23 27.67 122.17
CA PRO A 423 28.84 28.97 121.92
C PRO A 423 30.33 28.86 121.58
N ILE A 424 30.73 29.47 120.45
CA ILE A 424 32.13 29.70 120.06
C ILE A 424 32.72 30.77 120.99
N SER A 425 33.81 30.44 121.69
CA SER A 425 34.70 31.42 122.32
C SER A 425 35.68 31.98 121.27
N PRO A 426 35.98 33.29 121.24
CA PRO A 426 36.78 33.88 120.17
C PRO A 426 38.28 33.62 120.41
N GLY A 427 38.95 32.96 119.47
CA GLY A 427 40.38 32.70 119.61
C GLY A 427 41.08 32.16 118.35
N ARG A 428 41.62 33.10 117.57
CA ARG A 428 42.77 32.99 116.64
C ARG A 428 42.64 32.15 115.37
N ASN A 429 42.71 32.89 114.27
CA ASN A 429 43.22 32.47 112.97
C ASN A 429 44.54 31.72 113.12
N ASP A 430 44.62 30.50 112.58
CA ASP A 430 45.80 30.12 111.82
C ASP A 430 45.55 28.97 110.84
N LEU A 431 46.25 29.08 109.72
CA LEU A 431 46.17 28.27 108.52
C LEU A 431 46.80 26.88 108.70
N ARG A 432 46.18 25.91 108.02
CA ARG A 432 46.67 24.55 107.70
C ARG A 432 46.77 23.57 108.85
N THR A 433 45.75 22.71 108.97
CA THR A 433 45.98 21.26 109.06
C THR A 433 44.73 20.51 108.60
N GLN A 434 44.95 19.48 107.78
CA GLN A 434 43.92 18.58 107.25
C GLN A 434 43.23 17.83 108.38
N THR A 435 41.94 17.53 108.24
CA THR A 435 41.32 16.43 109.00
C THR A 435 40.52 15.54 108.05
N ILE A 436 41.06 14.34 107.88
CA ILE A 436 40.41 13.16 107.32
C ILE A 436 39.21 12.83 108.20
N CYS A 437 38.04 12.66 107.59
CA CYS A 437 36.97 11.83 108.15
C CYS A 437 36.45 10.94 107.03
N ALA A 438 36.76 9.65 107.14
CA ALA A 438 36.09 8.60 106.42
C ALA A 438 34.62 8.52 106.88
N CYS A 439 33.71 8.09 105.99
CA CYS A 439 32.87 6.92 106.28
C CYS A 439 32.02 6.51 105.07
N HIS A 440 31.74 5.21 105.08
CA HIS A 440 30.96 4.38 104.16
C HIS A 440 29.59 4.96 103.71
N GLN A 441 29.34 4.80 102.41
CA GLN A 441 28.20 4.17 101.71
C GLN A 441 26.92 3.81 102.52
N PRO A 442 25.73 3.80 101.89
CA PRO A 442 25.46 3.61 100.45
C PRO A 442 25.10 4.87 99.67
#